data_AF-A0A2T1CPD2-F1
#
_entry.id   AF-A0A2T1CPD2-F1
#
_cell.length_a   1.000
_cell.length_b   1.000
_cell.length_c   1.000
_cell.angle_alpha   90.00
_cell.angle_beta   90.00
_cell.angle_gamma   90.00
#
_symmetry.space_group_name_H-M   'P 1'
#
loop_
_entity.id
_entity.type
_entity.pdbx_description
1 polymer ?
#
loop_
_entity_poly.entity_id
_entity_poly.type
_entity_poly.pdbx_seq_one_letter_code
_entity_poly.pdbx_strand_id
1 'polypeptide(L)'
;MATSVFSTFKDFSVSAIIAGFVTVLVGFTSSAAIVFQAAQSLGASPSEIASWMWALGLGMGLTCILLSLQYRVPIVTAWSTPGAAMLISTAAGVPLNEAIGAFLVSALLITLSGFSGWFERVMNRIPMSIAAG
;
A
#
# COMPACT_ATOMS: atom_id res chain seq x y z
N MET A 1 -32.61 -8.81 -12.89
CA MET A 1 -31.83 -7.81 -13.66
C MET A 1 -30.35 -8.07 -13.38
N ALA A 2 -29.78 -9.07 -14.07
CA ALA A 2 -28.48 -9.67 -13.77
C ALA A 2 -27.64 -9.69 -15.04
N THR A 3 -26.82 -8.65 -15.26
CA THR A 3 -25.86 -8.59 -16.37
C THR A 3 -24.76 -7.57 -16.05
N SER A 4 -23.56 -8.01 -15.63
CA SER A 4 -22.29 -7.36 -16.02
C SER A 4 -21.00 -8.10 -15.58
N VAL A 5 -21.02 -9.40 -15.29
CA VAL A 5 -19.77 -10.15 -14.99
C VAL A 5 -18.91 -10.35 -16.25
N PHE A 6 -19.48 -10.14 -17.44
CA PHE A 6 -18.81 -10.42 -18.73
C PHE A 6 -18.14 -9.22 -19.42
N SER A 7 -18.02 -8.03 -18.79
CA SER A 7 -17.31 -6.88 -19.41
C SER A 7 -15.85 -6.72 -18.99
N THR A 8 -15.36 -7.44 -17.98
CA THR A 8 -13.95 -7.32 -17.53
C THR A 8 -12.95 -7.81 -18.59
N PHE A 9 -13.34 -8.80 -19.41
CA PHE A 9 -12.52 -9.31 -20.51
C PHE A 9 -12.48 -8.37 -21.73
N LYS A 10 -13.40 -7.41 -21.82
CA LYS A 10 -13.45 -6.43 -22.93
C LYS A 10 -12.49 -5.25 -22.68
N ASP A 11 -12.22 -4.95 -21.41
CA ASP A 11 -11.25 -3.94 -20.96
C ASP A 11 -9.82 -4.50 -20.84
N PHE A 12 -9.68 -5.83 -20.91
CA PHE A 12 -8.40 -6.56 -20.99
C PHE A 12 -7.74 -6.42 -22.37
N SER A 13 -7.51 -5.18 -22.80
CA SER A 13 -6.67 -4.93 -23.97
C SER A 13 -5.20 -5.10 -23.59
N VAL A 14 -4.39 -5.57 -24.55
CA VAL A 14 -2.93 -5.64 -24.39
C VAL A 14 -2.36 -4.27 -23.98
N SER A 15 -2.94 -3.18 -24.49
CA SER A 15 -2.59 -1.81 -24.12
C SER A 15 -2.85 -1.52 -22.64
N ALA A 16 -3.99 -1.94 -22.07
CA ALA A 16 -4.32 -1.75 -20.66
C ALA A 16 -3.37 -2.53 -19.74
N ILE A 17 -3.01 -3.75 -20.12
CA ILE A 17 -2.03 -4.57 -19.39
C ILE A 17 -0.65 -3.89 -19.42
N ILE A 18 -0.19 -3.46 -20.59
CA ILE A 18 1.10 -2.77 -20.74
C ILE A 18 1.10 -1.45 -19.96
N ALA A 19 0.02 -0.65 -20.06
CA ALA A 19 -0.09 0.62 -19.33
C ALA A 19 -0.07 0.40 -17.81
N GLY A 20 -0.81 -0.59 -17.31
CA GLY A 20 -0.77 -0.97 -15.90
C GLY A 20 0.62 -1.44 -15.46
N PHE A 21 1.26 -2.29 -16.27
CA PHE A 21 2.62 -2.79 -15.99
C PHE A 21 3.66 -1.67 -15.97
N VAL A 22 3.64 -0.78 -16.95
CA VAL A 22 4.54 0.38 -17.03
C VAL A 22 4.29 1.33 -15.85
N THR A 23 3.04 1.58 -15.49
CA THR A 23 2.67 2.41 -14.33
C THR A 23 3.25 1.84 -13.04
N VAL A 24 3.10 0.53 -12.83
CA VAL A 24 3.67 -0.16 -11.67
C VAL A 24 5.19 -0.13 -11.69
N LEU A 25 5.83 -0.43 -12.82
CA LEU A 25 7.29 -0.39 -12.93
C LEU A 25 7.87 0.99 -12.63
N VAL A 26 7.31 2.05 -13.22
CA VAL A 26 7.77 3.43 -13.03
C VAL A 26 7.53 3.87 -11.58
N GLY A 27 6.35 3.58 -11.03
CA GLY A 27 6.02 3.90 -9.64
C GLY A 27 6.89 3.16 -8.62
N PHE A 28 7.12 1.86 -8.83
CA PHE A 28 7.92 1.04 -7.94
C PHE A 28 9.40 1.42 -8.01
N THR A 29 9.95 1.66 -9.20
CA THR A 29 11.38 1.97 -9.38
C THR A 29 11.77 3.27 -8.67
N SER A 30 10.91 4.29 -8.71
CA SER A 30 11.20 5.60 -8.08
C SER A 30 11.19 5.55 -6.55
N SER A 31 10.27 4.78 -5.96
CA SER A 31 10.02 4.80 -4.52
C SER A 31 10.72 3.65 -3.77
N ALA A 32 10.91 2.49 -4.41
CA ALA A 32 11.59 1.34 -3.79
C ALA A 32 13.07 1.66 -3.49
N ALA A 33 13.76 2.42 -4.35
CA ALA A 33 15.17 2.75 -4.17
C ALA A 33 15.46 3.42 -2.81
N ILE A 34 14.55 4.29 -2.34
CA ILE A 34 14.66 4.96 -1.04
C ILE A 34 14.53 3.94 0.11
N VAL A 35 13.60 2.99 -0.02
CA VAL A 35 13.41 1.91 0.97
C VAL A 35 14.62 0.99 1.02
N PHE A 36 15.18 0.62 -0.13
CA PHE A 36 16.42 -0.17 -0.21
C PHE A 36 17.59 0.55 0.46
N GLN A 37 17.78 1.84 0.18
CA GLN A 37 18.85 2.64 0.80
C GLN A 37 18.67 2.76 2.31
N ALA A 38 17.45 3.01 2.79
CA ALA A 38 17.15 3.10 4.22
C ALA A 38 17.32 1.76 4.95
N ALA A 39 16.99 0.64 4.31
CA ALA A 39 17.18 -0.69 4.90
C ALA A 39 18.65 -1.10 4.93
N GLN A 40 19.42 -0.79 3.88
CA GLN A 40 20.86 -1.05 3.83
C GLN A 40 21.64 -0.24 4.87
N SER A 41 21.28 1.03 5.09
CA SER A 41 21.97 1.89 6.06
C SER A 41 21.83 1.42 7.52
N LEU A 42 20.84 0.56 7.80
CA LEU A 42 20.64 -0.06 9.12
C LEU A 42 21.09 -1.52 9.20
N GLY A 43 21.69 -2.08 8.13
CA GLY A 43 22.25 -3.43 8.14
C GLY A 43 21.25 -4.56 7.93
N ALA A 44 20.06 -4.28 7.37
CA ALA A 44 19.10 -5.33 7.01
C ALA A 44 19.69 -6.29 5.96
N SER A 45 19.45 -7.58 6.13
CA SER A 45 19.94 -8.59 5.19
C SER A 45 19.17 -8.51 3.86
N PRO A 46 19.80 -8.89 2.72
CA PRO A 46 19.12 -8.92 1.43
C PRO A 46 17.85 -9.79 1.42
N SER A 47 17.83 -10.87 2.22
CA SER A 47 16.66 -11.75 2.35
C SER A 47 15.47 -11.07 3.04
N GLU A 48 15.73 -10.23 4.06
CA GLU A 48 14.67 -9.48 4.75
C GLU A 48 14.06 -8.42 3.85
N ILE A 49 14.91 -7.66 3.14
CA ILE A 49 14.46 -6.63 2.21
C ILE A 49 13.63 -7.26 1.07
N ALA A 50 14.10 -8.39 0.52
CA ALA A 50 13.35 -9.12 -0.50
C ALA A 50 11.98 -9.60 0.03
N SER A 51 11.92 -10.11 1.26
CA SER A 51 10.66 -10.53 1.90
C SER A 51 9.69 -9.35 2.07
N TRP A 52 10.18 -8.18 2.48
CA TRP A 52 9.35 -6.99 2.66
C TRP A 52 8.80 -6.47 1.34
N MET A 53 9.62 -6.43 0.29
CA MET A 53 9.20 -6.05 -1.05
C MET A 53 8.17 -7.01 -1.63
N TRP A 54 8.35 -8.32 -1.41
CA TRP A 54 7.35 -9.33 -1.78
C TRP A 54 6.02 -9.14 -1.07
N ALA A 55 6.04 -8.94 0.26
CA ALA A 55 4.84 -8.73 1.04
C ALA A 55 4.10 -7.45 0.62
N LEU A 56 4.83 -6.35 0.36
CA LEU A 56 4.26 -5.09 -0.12
C LEU A 56 3.65 -5.23 -1.51
N GLY A 57 4.37 -5.84 -2.47
CA GLY A 57 3.87 -6.06 -3.82
C GLY A 57 2.61 -6.90 -3.85
N LEU A 58 2.58 -8.00 -3.09
CA LEU A 58 1.39 -8.84 -2.95
C LEU A 58 0.25 -8.12 -2.24
N GLY A 59 0.53 -7.41 -1.15
CA GLY A 59 -0.49 -6.68 -0.39
C GLY A 59 -1.16 -5.59 -1.21
N MET A 60 -0.38 -4.74 -1.87
CA MET A 60 -0.90 -3.67 -2.73
C MET A 60 -1.57 -4.22 -3.99
N GLY A 61 -0.96 -5.20 -4.66
CA GLY A 61 -1.53 -5.82 -5.84
C GLY A 61 -2.90 -6.45 -5.54
N LEU A 62 -2.97 -7.23 -4.47
CA LEU A 62 -4.21 -7.89 -4.05
C LEU A 62 -5.28 -6.87 -3.65
N THR A 63 -4.93 -5.84 -2.87
CA THR A 63 -5.90 -4.82 -2.44
C THR A 63 -6.36 -3.93 -3.57
N CYS A 64 -5.48 -3.50 -4.48
CA CYS A 64 -5.86 -2.81 -5.72
C CYS A 64 -6.87 -3.63 -6.52
N ILE A 65 -6.61 -4.93 -6.74
CA ILE A 65 -7.49 -5.81 -7.50
C ILE A 65 -8.82 -6.00 -6.79
N LEU A 66 -8.80 -6.43 -5.52
CA LEU A 66 -10.01 -6.73 -4.76
C LEU A 66 -10.92 -5.51 -4.61
N LEU A 67 -10.35 -4.36 -4.23
CA LEU A 67 -11.12 -3.13 -4.06
C LEU A 67 -11.64 -2.61 -5.40
N SER A 68 -10.83 -2.65 -6.46
CA SER A 68 -11.29 -2.21 -7.79
C SER A 68 -12.44 -3.07 -8.30
N LEU A 69 -12.39 -4.38 -8.07
CA LEU A 69 -13.48 -5.30 -8.43
C LEU A 69 -14.73 -5.11 -7.56
N GLN A 70 -14.55 -4.87 -6.26
CA GLN A 70 -15.66 -4.69 -5.32
C GLN A 70 -16.41 -3.36 -5.56
N TYR A 71 -15.68 -2.26 -5.71
CA TYR A 71 -16.24 -0.92 -5.89
C TYR A 71 -16.46 -0.52 -7.35
N ARG A 72 -16.02 -1.35 -8.31
CA ARG A 72 -16.15 -1.13 -9.76
C ARG A 72 -15.54 0.20 -10.24
N VAL A 73 -14.50 0.67 -9.57
CA VAL A 73 -13.74 1.87 -9.91
C VAL A 73 -12.25 1.56 -9.81
N PRO A 74 -11.36 2.18 -10.60
CA PRO A 74 -9.92 1.92 -10.52
C PRO A 74 -9.36 2.46 -9.20
N ILE A 75 -9.09 1.57 -8.24
CA ILE A 75 -8.53 1.90 -6.93
C ILE A 75 -7.04 1.56 -6.93
N VAL A 76 -6.23 2.56 -6.61
CA VAL A 76 -4.79 2.41 -6.40
C VAL A 76 -4.50 2.57 -4.92
N THR A 77 -4.08 1.49 -4.26
CA THR A 77 -3.57 1.56 -2.90
C THR A 77 -2.14 2.09 -2.94
N ALA A 78 -1.86 3.13 -2.16
CA ALA A 78 -0.49 3.63 -1.97
C ALA A 78 0.15 2.96 -0.75
N TRP A 79 1.47 2.80 -0.78
CA TRP A 79 2.22 2.46 0.44
C TRP A 79 2.58 3.71 1.23
N SER A 80 3.01 3.52 2.48
CA SER A 80 3.58 4.59 3.29
C SER A 80 5.11 4.47 3.29
N THR A 81 5.77 5.08 2.31
CA THR A 81 7.24 5.27 2.33
C THR A 81 7.73 5.85 3.68
N PRO A 82 7.06 6.87 4.27
CA PRO A 82 7.43 7.34 5.61
C PRO A 82 7.17 6.31 6.71
N GLY A 83 6.17 5.43 6.57
CA GLY A 83 5.91 4.35 7.52
C GLY A 83 7.04 3.33 7.60
N ALA A 84 7.58 2.92 6.44
CA ALA A 84 8.77 2.06 6.39
C ALA A 84 9.99 2.76 7.01
N ALA A 85 10.22 4.03 6.64
CA ALA A 85 11.30 4.83 7.21
C ALA A 85 11.16 5.02 8.74
N MET A 86 9.94 5.20 9.25
CA MET A 86 9.65 5.34 10.68
C MET A 86 9.87 4.02 11.43
N LEU A 87 9.46 2.89 10.85
CA LEU A 87 9.72 1.56 11.44
C LEU A 87 11.23 1.33 11.56
N ILE A 88 11.97 1.65 10.50
CA ILE A 88 13.43 1.58 10.46
C ILE A 88 14.06 2.53 11.50
N SER A 89 13.59 3.78 11.63
CA SER A 89 14.17 4.75 12.57
C SER A 89 13.82 4.49 14.04
N THR A 90 12.61 4.00 14.32
CA THR A 90 12.14 3.69 15.69
C THR A 90 12.59 2.32 16.17
N ALA A 91 12.97 1.41 15.28
CA ALA A 91 13.57 0.12 15.62
C ALA A 91 15.04 0.22 16.07
N ALA A 92 15.65 1.41 16.06
CA ALA A 92 17.01 1.62 16.55
C ALA A 92 17.10 1.25 18.05
N GLY A 93 17.59 0.05 18.35
CA GLY A 93 17.74 -0.49 19.71
C GLY A 93 16.69 -1.52 20.14
N VAL A 94 15.69 -1.82 19.30
CA VAL A 94 14.66 -2.86 19.54
C VAL A 94 14.86 -3.99 18.53
N PRO A 95 14.75 -5.27 18.93
CA PRO A 95 14.93 -6.36 17.98
C PRO A 95 13.85 -6.32 16.89
N LEU A 96 14.25 -6.62 15.65
CA LEU A 96 13.46 -6.41 14.44
C LEU A 96 12.09 -7.11 14.46
N ASN A 97 12.01 -8.26 15.13
CA ASN A 97 10.77 -9.02 15.33
C ASN A 97 9.70 -8.26 16.13
N GLU A 98 10.08 -7.55 17.19
CA GLU A 98 9.16 -6.74 18.00
C GLU A 98 8.68 -5.52 17.22
N ALA A 99 9.58 -4.88 16.45
CA ALA A 99 9.22 -3.76 15.58
C ALA A 99 8.22 -4.18 14.48
N ILE A 100 8.42 -5.34 13.85
CA ILE A 100 7.48 -5.92 12.89
C ILE A 100 6.14 -6.23 13.57
N GLY A 101 6.15 -6.80 14.78
CA GLY A 101 4.94 -7.08 15.55
C GLY A 101 4.13 -5.82 15.85
N ALA A 102 4.78 -4.77 16.35
CA ALA A 102 4.15 -3.48 16.61
C ALA A 102 3.59 -2.83 15.34
N PHE A 103 4.29 -2.97 14.21
CA PHE A 103 3.82 -2.50 12.92
C PHE A 103 2.57 -3.26 12.44
N LEU A 104 2.55 -4.58 12.57
CA LEU A 104 1.38 -5.40 12.21
C LEU A 104 0.17 -5.06 13.07
N VAL A 105 0.35 -4.85 14.38
CA VAL A 105 -0.71 -4.39 15.28
C VAL A 105 -1.21 -3.02 14.85
N SER A 106 -0.32 -2.08 14.56
CA SER A 106 -0.69 -0.74 14.06
C SER A 106 -1.47 -0.81 12.75
N ALA A 107 -1.02 -1.64 11.80
CA ALA A 107 -1.69 -1.85 10.52
C ALA A 107 -3.09 -2.45 10.69
N LEU A 108 -3.26 -3.39 11.63
CA LEU A 108 -4.57 -3.96 11.97
C LEU A 108 -5.50 -2.92 12.58
N LEU A 109 -5.00 -2.09 13.51
CA LEU A 109 -5.78 -0.99 14.09
C LEU A 109 -6.20 0.06 13.05
N ILE A 110 -5.29 0.43 12.13
CA ILE A 110 -5.59 1.34 11.01
C ILE A 110 -6.66 0.72 10.11
N THR A 111 -6.53 -0.57 9.79
CA THR A 111 -7.47 -1.30 8.94
C THR A 111 -8.85 -1.36 9.57
N LEU A 112 -8.95 -1.72 10.85
CA LEU A 112 -10.21 -1.71 11.61
C LEU A 112 -10.83 -0.30 11.67
N SER A 113 -10.00 0.72 11.89
CA SER A 113 -10.44 2.11 11.92
C SER A 113 -10.99 2.56 10.55
N GLY A 114 -10.34 2.15 9.45
CA GLY A 114 -10.80 2.39 8.08
C GLY A 114 -12.12 1.70 7.77
N PHE A 115 -12.24 0.40 8.05
CA PHE A 115 -13.46 -0.37 7.81
C PHE A 115 -14.64 0.03 8.71
N SER A 116 -14.37 0.56 9.91
CA SER A 116 -15.42 1.03 10.81
C SER A 116 -16.17 2.29 10.32
N GLY A 117 -15.67 2.96 9.26
CA GLY A 117 -16.23 4.23 8.76
C GLY A 117 -16.03 5.41 9.72
N TRP A 118 -15.30 5.20 10.82
CA TRP A 118 -15.08 6.23 11.83
C TRP A 118 -14.22 7.37 11.27
N PHE A 119 -13.25 7.03 10.43
CA PHE A 119 -12.40 8.00 9.74
C PHE A 119 -13.21 8.91 8.81
N GLU A 120 -14.12 8.35 8.00
CA GLU A 120 -15.03 9.14 7.15
C GLU A 120 -15.91 10.08 7.98
N ARG A 121 -16.43 9.59 9.11
CA ARG A 121 -17.26 10.38 10.03
C ARG A 121 -16.49 11.55 10.68
N VAL A 122 -15.20 11.38 10.93
CA VAL A 122 -14.31 12.44 11.44
C VAL A 122 -13.90 13.40 10.32
N MET A 123 -13.60 12.89 9.13
CA MET A 123 -13.21 13.68 7.97
C MET A 123 -14.33 14.60 7.49
N ASN A 124 -15.59 14.15 7.55
CA ASN A 124 -16.78 14.97 7.28
C ASN A 124 -16.97 16.14 8.27
N ARG A 125 -16.19 16.21 9.37
CA ARG A 125 -16.17 17.35 10.29
C ARG A 125 -15.01 18.31 10.06
N ILE A 126 -14.05 17.97 9.19
CA ILE A 126 -12.91 18.83 8.89
C ILE A 126 -13.33 19.80 7.77
N PRO A 127 -13.37 21.12 8.03
CA PRO A 127 -13.67 22.10 6.98
C PRO A 127 -12.66 21.98 5.83
N MET A 128 -13.14 21.96 4.59
CA MET A 128 -12.32 21.87 3.38
C MET A 128 -11.19 22.90 3.31
N SER A 129 -11.32 24.03 4.02
CA SER A 129 -10.31 25.07 4.14
C SER A 129 -9.01 24.64 4.84
N ILE A 130 -9.03 23.57 5.66
CA ILE A 130 -7.84 23.02 6.33
C ILE A 130 -7.30 21.81 5.57
N ALA A 131 -8.15 21.04 4.89
CA ALA A 131 -7.77 19.80 4.20
C ALA A 131 -6.99 20.02 2.89
N ALA A 132 -7.06 21.22 2.29
CA ALA A 132 -6.35 21.57 1.07
C ALA A 132 -4.97 22.22 1.30
N GLY A 133 -4.52 22.29 2.57
CA GLY A 133 -3.21 22.83 2.95
C GLY A 133 -2.09 21.82 2.88
#